data_AF-A0AAW2FUM8-F1
#
_entry.id   AF-A0AAW2FUM8-F1
#
_cell.length_a   1.000
_cell.length_b   1.000
_cell.length_c   1.000
_cell.angle_alpha   90.00
_cell.angle_beta   90.00
_cell.angle_gamma   90.00
#
_symmetry.space_group_name_H-M   'P 1'
#
loop_
_entity.id
_entity.type
_entity.pdbx_description
1 polymer ?
#
loop_
_entity_poly.entity_id
_entity_poly.type
_entity_poly.pdbx_seq_one_letter_code
_entity_poly.pdbx_strand_id
1 'polypeptide(L)'
;MQSAVKRYYSINKSLLSKLGGWPTQSRFMKILLPTIITSFIFSIGFLEFVRLSETWRSMTEDCECFILIIITIGGYIKLYIIVLKNKNIEQMLSLIDYHWRVFTHSMEVQIMHEYAVIGRKMAISYAVAVMIYSLMSLYMLIPVTPQLLDLLMPLNKSRPYKYLFDVDYGFDREVYYYPVLLHSYLTTVLTMSVMIITDTSYMSLAQHACSLFAAIGYCIYIIYFQKTPESTFFFSQILYRK
;
A
#
# COMPACT_ATOMS: atom_id res chain seq x y z
N MET A 1 -21.24 -4.21 11.26
CA MET A 1 -19.87 -4.69 10.96
C MET A 1 -19.26 -5.24 12.25
N GLN A 2 -19.06 -6.55 12.31
CA GLN A 2 -18.96 -7.35 13.52
C GLN A 2 -17.51 -7.46 14.06
N SER A 3 -17.39 -8.15 15.20
CA SER A 3 -16.21 -8.26 16.07
C SER A 3 -14.90 -8.62 15.34
N ALA A 4 -14.94 -9.58 14.39
CA ALA A 4 -13.74 -10.12 13.76
C ALA A 4 -13.11 -9.14 12.77
N VAL A 5 -13.90 -8.51 11.89
CA VAL A 5 -13.39 -7.46 10.99
C VAL A 5 -12.82 -6.29 11.78
N LYS A 6 -13.50 -5.87 12.86
CA LYS A 6 -13.00 -4.81 13.74
C LYS A 6 -11.69 -5.19 14.45
N ARG A 7 -11.51 -6.46 14.84
CA ARG A 7 -10.31 -6.95 15.54
C ARG A 7 -9.13 -7.15 14.60
N TYR A 8 -9.34 -7.76 13.43
CA TYR A 8 -8.25 -8.14 12.53
C TYR A 8 -7.91 -7.07 11.49
N TYR A 9 -8.88 -6.26 11.06
CA TYR A 9 -8.75 -5.29 9.96
C TYR A 9 -8.87 -3.82 10.42
N SER A 10 -8.68 -3.53 11.72
CA SER A 10 -8.75 -2.15 12.25
C SER A 10 -7.75 -1.20 11.59
N ILE A 11 -6.53 -1.67 11.32
CA ILE A 11 -5.48 -0.89 10.66
C ILE A 11 -5.90 -0.57 9.22
N ASN A 12 -6.28 -1.59 8.44
CA ASN A 12 -6.74 -1.42 7.07
C ASN A 12 -7.97 -0.50 7.02
N LYS A 13 -8.89 -0.62 7.97
CA LYS A 13 -10.02 0.30 8.10
C LYS A 13 -9.57 1.75 8.27
N SER A 14 -8.67 2.01 9.21
CA SER A 14 -8.14 3.35 9.45
C SER A 14 -7.46 3.92 8.20
N LEU A 15 -6.59 3.13 7.58
CA LEU A 15 -5.85 3.50 6.38
C LEU A 15 -6.77 3.78 5.18
N LEU A 16 -7.66 2.85 4.84
CA LEU A 16 -8.57 2.99 3.71
C LEU A 16 -9.56 4.15 3.92
N SER A 17 -9.92 4.46 5.17
CA SER A 17 -10.76 5.63 5.50
C SER A 17 -10.04 6.96 5.21
N LYS A 18 -8.71 7.03 5.38
CA LYS A 18 -7.91 8.23 5.04
C LYS A 18 -7.89 8.50 3.54
N LEU A 19 -8.05 7.46 2.71
CA LEU A 19 -8.19 7.60 1.26
C LEU A 19 -9.64 7.88 0.82
N GLY A 20 -10.62 7.89 1.74
CA GLY A 20 -12.05 7.91 1.39
C GLY A 20 -12.55 6.60 0.77
N GLY A 21 -11.79 5.52 0.88
CA GLY A 21 -12.10 4.22 0.29
C GLY A 21 -12.93 3.31 1.19
N TRP A 22 -13.15 3.65 2.45
CA TRP A 22 -13.86 2.75 3.37
C TRP A 22 -15.37 2.69 3.10
N PRO A 23 -15.99 1.50 2.94
CA PRO A 23 -17.39 1.41 2.50
C PRO A 23 -18.43 2.04 3.43
N THR A 24 -18.21 2.06 4.74
CA THR A 24 -19.20 2.64 5.68
C THR A 24 -18.93 4.11 6.00
N GLN A 25 -18.04 4.78 5.26
CA GLN A 25 -17.71 6.20 5.44
C GLN A 25 -18.78 7.10 4.82
N SER A 26 -18.87 8.35 5.28
CA SER A 26 -19.82 9.32 4.75
C SER A 26 -19.64 9.55 3.24
N ARG A 27 -20.74 9.67 2.50
CA ARG A 27 -20.72 9.87 1.04
C ARG A 27 -19.88 11.08 0.64
N PHE A 28 -19.94 12.15 1.44
CA PHE A 28 -19.13 13.35 1.23
C PHE A 28 -17.63 13.05 1.28
N MET A 29 -17.14 12.35 2.32
CA MET A 29 -15.71 12.03 2.44
C MET A 29 -15.23 11.04 1.38
N LYS A 30 -16.10 10.13 0.93
CA LYS A 30 -15.81 9.21 -0.17
C LYS A 30 -15.62 9.91 -1.53
N ILE A 31 -16.11 11.13 -1.68
CA ILE A 31 -15.92 11.93 -2.89
C ILE A 31 -14.76 12.90 -2.66
N LEU A 32 -14.83 13.68 -1.57
CA LEU A 32 -13.86 14.74 -1.28
C LEU A 32 -12.42 14.21 -1.20
N LEU A 33 -12.15 13.15 -0.44
CA LEU A 33 -10.78 12.67 -0.21
C LEU A 33 -10.14 12.14 -1.50
N PRO A 34 -10.77 11.22 -2.27
CA PRO A 34 -10.21 10.82 -3.56
C PRO A 34 -10.05 11.98 -4.54
N THR A 35 -10.98 12.94 -4.59
CA THR A 35 -10.87 14.11 -5.49
C THR A 35 -9.65 14.96 -5.15
N ILE A 36 -9.41 15.26 -3.87
CA ILE A 36 -8.21 15.99 -3.43
C ILE A 36 -6.95 15.22 -3.83
N ILE A 37 -6.88 13.93 -3.50
CA ILE A 37 -5.71 13.09 -3.81
C ILE A 37 -5.46 13.07 -5.33
N THR A 38 -6.51 12.86 -6.12
CA THR A 38 -6.43 12.84 -7.59
C THR A 38 -5.89 14.16 -8.14
N SER A 39 -6.29 15.31 -7.58
CA SER A 39 -5.79 16.62 -8.01
C SER A 39 -4.28 16.77 -7.82
N PHE A 40 -3.73 16.31 -6.70
CA PHE A 40 -2.27 16.37 -6.44
C PHE A 40 -1.48 15.40 -7.32
N ILE A 41 -2.02 14.19 -7.54
CA ILE A 41 -1.39 13.24 -8.45
C ILE A 41 -1.45 13.77 -9.90
N PHE A 42 -2.48 14.56 -10.25
CA PHE A 42 -2.65 15.13 -11.59
C PHE A 42 -1.69 16.25 -11.89
N SER A 43 -1.48 17.15 -10.95
CA SER A 43 -0.52 18.24 -11.15
C SER A 43 0.87 17.69 -11.48
N ILE A 44 1.38 16.73 -10.71
CA ILE A 44 2.72 16.17 -10.99
C ILE A 44 2.72 15.25 -12.21
N GLY A 45 1.73 14.36 -12.35
CA GLY A 45 1.67 13.44 -13.47
C GLY A 45 1.59 14.15 -14.84
N PHE A 46 0.93 15.30 -14.89
CA PHE A 46 0.93 16.14 -16.09
C PHE A 46 2.33 16.69 -16.41
N LEU A 47 3.03 17.23 -15.41
CA LEU A 47 4.38 17.77 -15.60
C LEU A 47 5.40 16.69 -15.97
N GLU A 48 5.30 15.50 -15.36
CA GLU A 48 6.10 14.33 -15.72
C GLU A 48 5.85 13.90 -17.17
N PHE A 49 4.60 13.92 -17.62
CA PHE A 49 4.24 13.59 -19.00
C PHE A 49 4.81 14.61 -20.00
N VAL A 50 4.73 15.91 -19.69
CA VAL A 50 5.34 16.97 -20.51
C VAL A 50 6.84 16.74 -20.63
N ARG A 51 7.54 16.52 -19.51
CA ARG A 51 8.98 16.24 -19.53
C ARG A 51 9.32 15.00 -20.35
N LEU A 52 8.57 13.90 -20.19
CA LEU A 52 8.79 12.69 -20.98
C LEU A 52 8.67 12.99 -22.48
N SER A 53 7.69 13.82 -22.87
CA SER A 53 7.47 14.18 -24.28
C SER A 53 8.64 14.96 -24.89
N GLU A 54 9.34 15.77 -24.10
CA GLU A 54 10.53 16.52 -24.51
C GLU A 54 11.75 15.60 -24.62
N THR A 55 11.94 14.71 -23.63
CA THR A 55 13.06 13.76 -23.58
C THR A 55 12.88 12.57 -24.53
N TRP A 56 11.68 12.34 -25.08
CA TRP A 56 11.35 11.23 -25.99
C TRP A 56 12.24 11.16 -27.26
N ARG A 57 12.94 12.24 -27.62
CA ARG A 57 13.87 12.21 -28.76
C ARG A 57 15.28 11.71 -28.41
N SER A 58 15.65 11.66 -27.13
CA SER A 58 16.99 11.28 -26.63
C SER A 58 16.97 9.95 -25.87
N MET A 59 16.07 9.04 -26.26
CA MET A 59 15.62 7.87 -25.48
C MET A 59 16.65 6.75 -25.32
N THR A 60 17.61 6.95 -24.42
CA THR A 60 18.37 5.83 -23.84
C THR A 60 18.86 6.05 -22.41
N GLU A 61 18.78 7.27 -21.85
CA GLU A 61 19.52 7.58 -20.62
C GLU A 61 18.63 7.78 -19.36
N ASP A 62 17.35 8.13 -19.51
CA ASP A 62 16.52 8.55 -18.35
C ASP A 62 15.54 7.48 -17.83
N CYS A 63 16.09 6.42 -17.21
CA CYS A 63 15.29 5.38 -16.54
C CYS A 63 14.36 5.93 -15.43
N GLU A 64 14.73 7.04 -14.80
CA GLU A 64 14.00 7.63 -13.68
C GLU A 64 12.61 8.13 -14.09
N CYS A 65 12.49 8.82 -15.24
CA CYS A 65 11.21 9.36 -15.71
C CYS A 65 10.17 8.26 -15.98
N PHE A 66 10.60 7.13 -16.54
CA PHE A 66 9.71 5.99 -16.78
C PHE A 66 9.18 5.37 -15.49
N ILE A 67 10.07 5.19 -14.49
CA ILE A 67 9.70 4.62 -13.21
C ILE A 67 8.65 5.49 -12.52
N LEU A 68 8.86 6.82 -12.51
CA LEU A 68 7.93 7.77 -11.91
C LEU A 68 6.56 7.75 -12.59
N ILE A 69 6.50 7.77 -13.93
CA ILE A 69 5.24 7.71 -14.68
C ILE A 69 4.49 6.40 -14.42
N ILE A 70 5.18 5.27 -14.37
CA ILE A 70 4.56 3.98 -14.04
C ILE A 70 3.96 4.01 -12.63
N ILE A 71 4.68 4.59 -11.65
CA ILE A 71 4.19 4.73 -10.27
C ILE A 71 2.95 5.65 -10.25
N THR A 72 3.00 6.78 -10.94
CA THR A 72 1.89 7.75 -11.03
C THR A 72 0.65 7.11 -11.65
N ILE A 73 0.78 6.44 -12.81
CA ILE A 73 -0.31 5.71 -13.48
C ILE A 73 -0.84 4.59 -12.57
N GLY A 74 0.04 3.84 -11.91
CA GLY A 74 -0.34 2.81 -10.95
C GLY A 74 -1.17 3.36 -9.80
N GLY A 75 -0.73 4.48 -9.21
CA GLY A 75 -1.47 5.18 -8.15
C GLY A 75 -2.88 5.60 -8.58
N TYR A 76 -3.01 6.13 -9.80
CA TYR A 76 -4.30 6.47 -10.40
C TYR A 76 -5.23 5.26 -10.51
N ILE A 77 -4.76 4.21 -11.17
CA ILE A 77 -5.55 3.01 -11.42
C ILE A 77 -6.05 2.45 -10.09
N LYS A 78 -5.16 2.33 -9.08
CA LYS A 78 -5.54 1.79 -7.77
C LYS A 78 -6.54 2.67 -7.03
N LEU A 79 -6.38 3.99 -7.07
CA LEU A 79 -7.34 4.92 -6.45
C LEU A 79 -8.73 4.81 -7.12
N TYR A 80 -8.76 4.78 -8.46
CA TYR A 80 -9.99 4.62 -9.23
C TYR A 80 -10.68 3.28 -8.94
N ILE A 81 -9.91 2.19 -8.82
CA ILE A 81 -10.45 0.88 -8.45
C ILE A 81 -11.11 0.94 -7.07
N ILE A 82 -10.48 1.55 -6.06
CA ILE A 82 -11.08 1.69 -4.72
C ILE A 82 -12.41 2.44 -4.78
N VAL A 83 -12.47 3.52 -5.55
CA VAL A 83 -13.68 4.37 -5.65
C VAL A 83 -14.79 3.64 -6.40
N LEU A 84 -14.50 3.08 -7.57
CA LEU A 84 -15.50 2.42 -8.42
C LEU A 84 -15.95 1.07 -7.87
N LYS A 85 -15.04 0.28 -7.31
CA LYS A 85 -15.31 -1.07 -6.78
C LYS A 85 -15.61 -1.04 -5.27
N ASN A 86 -16.02 0.10 -4.73
CA ASN A 86 -16.30 0.27 -3.30
C ASN A 86 -17.33 -0.74 -2.77
N LYS A 87 -18.38 -1.03 -3.55
CA LYS A 87 -19.40 -2.06 -3.22
C LYS A 87 -18.80 -3.45 -3.11
N ASN A 88 -17.86 -3.80 -3.99
CA ASN A 88 -17.18 -5.09 -3.95
C ASN A 88 -16.32 -5.20 -2.69
N ILE A 89 -15.65 -4.12 -2.28
CA ILE A 89 -14.90 -4.07 -1.02
C ILE A 89 -15.84 -4.31 0.17
N GLU A 90 -17.03 -3.71 0.18
CA GLU A 90 -18.04 -3.93 1.21
C GLU A 90 -18.51 -5.39 1.28
N GLN A 91 -18.76 -5.99 0.11
CA GLN A 91 -19.14 -7.41 0.00
C GLN A 91 -18.02 -8.31 0.52
N MET A 92 -16.77 -8.06 0.15
CA MET A 92 -15.61 -8.83 0.63
C MET A 92 -15.46 -8.74 2.15
N LEU A 93 -15.60 -7.55 2.73
CA LEU A 93 -15.56 -7.37 4.19
C LEU A 93 -16.72 -8.10 4.89
N SER A 94 -17.90 -8.10 4.29
CA SER A 94 -19.06 -8.82 4.83
C SER A 94 -18.88 -10.34 4.75
N LEU A 95 -18.26 -10.84 3.69
CA LEU A 95 -17.89 -12.25 3.53
C LEU A 95 -16.85 -12.67 4.56
N ILE A 96 -15.84 -11.86 4.82
CA ILE A 96 -14.86 -12.12 5.89
C ILE A 96 -15.59 -12.30 7.23
N ASP A 97 -16.47 -11.37 7.57
CA ASP A 97 -17.26 -11.40 8.81
C ASP A 97 -18.18 -12.64 8.89
N TYR A 98 -18.73 -13.06 7.74
CA TYR A 98 -19.48 -14.30 7.63
C TYR A 98 -18.60 -15.53 7.86
N HIS A 99 -17.45 -15.64 7.22
CA HIS A 99 -16.54 -16.76 7.39
C HIS A 99 -16.11 -16.93 8.85
N TRP A 100 -15.74 -15.84 9.53
CA TRP A 100 -15.40 -15.89 10.96
C TRP A 100 -16.52 -16.38 11.88
N ARG A 101 -17.78 -16.38 11.42
CA ARG A 101 -18.93 -16.93 12.15
C ARG A 101 -19.22 -18.39 11.81
N VAL A 102 -18.91 -18.82 10.59
CA VAL A 102 -19.18 -20.20 10.13
C VAL A 102 -18.15 -21.18 10.68
N PHE A 103 -16.88 -20.79 10.72
CA PHE A 103 -15.82 -21.63 11.30
C PHE A 103 -15.90 -21.56 12.82
N THR A 104 -16.37 -22.64 13.45
CA THR A 104 -16.56 -22.73 14.92
C THR A 104 -15.56 -23.66 15.59
N HIS A 105 -14.91 -24.56 14.85
CA HIS A 105 -13.96 -25.50 15.43
C HIS A 105 -12.70 -24.77 15.90
N SER A 106 -12.21 -25.09 17.09
CA SER A 106 -11.08 -24.38 17.72
C SER A 106 -9.84 -24.32 16.82
N MET A 107 -9.50 -25.45 16.19
CA MET A 107 -8.35 -25.56 15.28
C MET A 107 -8.52 -24.76 13.98
N GLU A 108 -9.73 -24.73 13.38
CA GLU A 108 -10.00 -23.92 12.18
C GLU A 108 -9.85 -22.42 12.50
N VAL A 109 -10.42 -22.00 13.61
CA VAL A 109 -10.32 -20.61 14.10
C VAL A 109 -8.88 -20.24 14.41
N GLN A 110 -8.10 -21.16 14.98
CA GLN A 110 -6.67 -20.95 15.23
C GLN A 110 -5.90 -20.77 13.92
N ILE A 111 -6.12 -21.62 12.91
CA ILE A 111 -5.51 -21.48 11.59
C ILE A 111 -5.86 -20.10 11.01
N MET A 112 -7.14 -19.72 11.00
CA MET A 112 -7.56 -18.43 10.51
C MET A 112 -6.90 -17.26 11.26
N HIS A 113 -6.74 -17.39 12.58
CA HIS A 113 -6.05 -16.40 13.41
C HIS A 113 -4.57 -16.25 13.05
N GLU A 114 -3.85 -17.36 12.89
CA GLU A 114 -2.43 -17.35 12.57
C GLU A 114 -2.17 -16.67 11.21
N TYR A 115 -2.96 -17.01 10.19
CA TYR A 115 -2.89 -16.34 8.88
C TYR A 115 -3.22 -14.84 8.97
N ALA A 116 -4.22 -14.44 9.76
CA ALA A 116 -4.54 -13.03 9.96
C ALA A 116 -3.40 -12.26 10.65
N VAL A 117 -2.71 -12.88 11.62
CA VAL A 117 -1.54 -12.31 12.29
C VAL A 117 -0.35 -12.21 11.34
N ILE A 118 -0.08 -13.25 10.55
CA ILE A 118 0.98 -13.25 9.53
C ILE A 118 0.70 -12.17 8.48
N GLY A 119 -0.53 -12.08 7.97
CA GLY A 119 -0.94 -11.04 7.03
C GLY A 119 -0.75 -9.63 7.58
N ARG A 120 -1.10 -9.40 8.84
CA ARG A 120 -0.85 -8.12 9.51
C ARG A 120 0.64 -7.81 9.63
N LYS A 121 1.47 -8.79 10.02
CA LYS A 121 2.92 -8.61 10.11
C LYS A 121 3.52 -8.27 8.74
N MET A 122 3.10 -8.97 7.68
CA MET A 122 3.53 -8.67 6.31
C MET A 122 3.10 -7.28 5.84
N ALA A 123 1.87 -6.86 6.15
CA ALA A 123 1.41 -5.51 5.83
C ALA A 123 2.22 -4.42 6.56
N ILE A 124 2.50 -4.62 7.86
CA ILE A 124 3.32 -3.70 8.66
C ILE A 124 4.77 -3.67 8.17
N SER A 125 5.36 -4.82 7.84
CA SER A 125 6.74 -4.89 7.34
C SER A 125 6.89 -4.24 5.97
N TYR A 126 5.92 -4.46 5.07
CA TYR A 126 5.87 -3.82 3.76
C TYR A 126 5.72 -2.30 3.88
N ALA A 127 4.80 -1.83 4.74
CA ALA A 127 4.54 -0.41 4.92
C ALA A 127 5.66 0.32 5.67
N VAL A 128 5.94 -0.07 6.93
CA VAL A 128 6.70 0.73 7.90
C VAL A 128 8.07 0.17 8.20
N ALA A 129 8.18 -1.13 8.45
CA ALA A 129 9.36 -1.65 9.15
C ALA A 129 10.59 -1.88 8.24
N VAL A 130 10.41 -2.13 6.92
CA VAL A 130 11.54 -2.59 6.09
C VAL A 130 11.65 -1.92 4.71
N MET A 131 10.57 -1.48 4.05
CA MET A 131 10.66 -1.12 2.62
C MET A 131 10.15 0.28 2.22
N ILE A 132 8.84 0.54 2.18
CA ILE A 132 8.39 1.68 1.34
C ILE A 132 8.51 3.04 2.04
N TYR A 133 8.02 3.20 3.28
CA TYR A 133 8.13 4.50 3.96
C TYR A 133 9.58 4.89 4.31
N SER A 134 10.46 3.92 4.58
CA SER A 134 11.88 4.16 4.81
C SER A 134 12.58 4.64 3.53
N LEU A 135 12.37 3.96 2.39
CA LEU A 135 12.90 4.39 1.10
C LEU A 135 12.36 5.75 0.67
N MET A 136 11.07 5.99 0.87
CA MET A 136 10.45 7.30 0.62
C MET A 136 11.11 8.41 1.46
N SER A 137 11.37 8.15 2.75
CA SER A 137 12.01 9.12 3.63
C SER A 137 13.44 9.43 3.18
N LEU A 138 14.20 8.43 2.75
CA LEU A 138 15.54 8.63 2.18
C LEU A 138 15.50 9.46 0.89
N TYR A 139 14.53 9.18 0.01
CA TYR A 139 14.33 9.98 -1.21
C TYR A 139 13.98 11.44 -0.87
N MET A 140 13.15 11.68 0.14
CA MET A 140 12.79 13.02 0.60
C MET A 140 13.96 13.82 1.19
N LEU A 141 15.07 13.18 1.59
CA LEU A 141 16.25 13.89 2.07
C LEU A 141 17.04 14.57 0.95
N ILE A 142 16.86 14.19 -0.32
CA ILE A 142 17.63 14.72 -1.46
C ILE A 142 17.64 16.27 -1.50
N PRO A 143 16.48 16.97 -1.44
CA PRO A 143 16.44 18.44 -1.43
C PRO A 143 17.00 19.07 -0.15
N VAL A 144 16.95 18.35 0.98
CA VAL A 144 17.45 18.82 2.28
C VAL A 144 18.98 18.75 2.35
N THR A 145 19.59 17.81 1.64
CA THR A 145 21.06 17.62 1.66
C THR A 145 21.86 18.91 1.39
N PRO A 146 21.65 19.69 0.31
CA PRO A 146 22.43 20.90 0.07
C PRO A 146 22.29 21.92 1.22
N GLN A 147 21.08 22.10 1.75
CA GLN A 147 20.81 23.05 2.84
C GLN A 147 21.51 22.64 4.15
N LEU A 148 21.47 21.35 4.48
CA LEU A 148 22.15 20.83 5.66
C LEU A 148 23.67 20.97 5.54
N LEU A 149 24.21 20.68 4.36
CA LEU A 149 25.65 20.82 4.15
C LEU A 149 26.10 22.28 4.11
N ASP A 150 25.26 23.23 3.69
CA ASP A 150 25.58 24.66 3.80
C ASP A 150 25.60 25.15 5.26
N LEU A 151 24.80 24.55 6.14
CA LEU A 151 24.84 24.82 7.57
C LEU A 151 26.09 24.22 8.26
N LEU A 152 26.44 22.98 7.91
CA LEU A 152 27.55 22.25 8.57
C LEU A 152 28.93 22.57 7.98
N MET A 153 29.00 22.79 6.67
CA MET A 153 30.23 23.01 5.90
C MET A 153 29.98 24.08 4.82
N PRO A 154 29.92 25.36 5.23
CA PRO A 154 29.64 26.47 4.32
C PRO A 154 30.74 26.60 3.27
N LEU A 155 30.33 26.81 2.02
CA LEU A 155 31.23 27.07 0.88
C LEU A 155 31.20 28.56 0.54
N ASN A 156 32.26 29.07 -0.12
CA ASN A 156 32.31 30.44 -0.63
C ASN A 156 31.25 30.74 -1.72
N LYS A 157 30.61 29.71 -2.28
CA LYS A 157 29.50 29.80 -3.23
C LYS A 157 28.34 28.95 -2.73
N SER A 158 27.12 29.43 -2.89
CA SER A 158 25.91 28.68 -2.55
C SER A 158 25.80 27.40 -3.38
N ARG A 159 25.38 26.30 -2.76
CA ARG A 159 25.12 25.04 -3.47
C ARG A 159 23.86 25.18 -4.34
N PRO A 160 23.81 24.53 -5.52
CA PRO A 160 22.60 24.53 -6.32
C PRO A 160 21.48 23.78 -5.59
N TYR A 161 20.25 24.28 -5.76
CA TYR A 161 19.06 23.62 -5.24
C TYR A 161 18.86 22.25 -5.88
N LYS A 162 18.43 21.28 -5.08
CA LYS A 162 18.00 19.96 -5.55
C LYS A 162 16.49 19.82 -5.41
N TYR A 163 15.90 19.10 -6.35
CA TYR A 163 14.46 18.83 -6.44
C TYR A 163 14.20 17.33 -6.37
N LEU A 164 12.98 16.93 -5.99
CA LEU A 164 12.57 15.53 -6.04
C LEU A 164 12.26 15.12 -7.47
N PHE A 165 11.35 15.87 -8.09
CA PHE A 165 10.98 15.68 -9.47
C PHE A 165 11.78 16.67 -10.29
N ASP A 166 12.55 16.15 -11.23
CA ASP A 166 13.07 17.01 -12.27
C ASP A 166 11.94 17.17 -13.30
N VAL A 167 11.16 18.25 -13.20
CA VAL A 167 10.07 18.58 -14.13
C VAL A 167 10.03 20.08 -14.33
N ASP A 168 9.72 20.55 -15.54
CA ASP A 168 9.55 21.98 -15.78
C ASP A 168 8.15 22.41 -15.32
N TYR A 169 8.10 23.37 -14.40
CA TYR A 169 6.84 23.95 -13.90
C TYR A 169 6.34 25.10 -14.79
N GLY A 170 7.10 25.52 -15.80
CA GLY A 170 6.80 26.65 -16.69
C GLY A 170 7.11 28.02 -16.08
N PHE A 171 7.68 28.05 -14.87
CA PHE A 171 8.14 29.24 -14.17
C PHE A 171 9.46 28.94 -13.43
N ASP A 172 10.15 30.00 -13.00
CA ASP A 172 11.43 29.86 -12.31
C ASP A 172 11.29 29.13 -10.96
N ARG A 173 11.79 27.90 -10.92
CA ARG A 173 11.74 27.01 -9.74
C ARG A 173 12.61 27.52 -8.59
N GLU A 174 13.65 28.31 -8.85
CA GLU A 174 14.54 28.82 -7.82
C GLU A 174 13.88 29.94 -7.01
N VAL A 175 13.12 30.82 -7.69
CA VAL A 175 12.35 31.88 -7.03
C VAL A 175 11.25 31.30 -6.13
N TYR A 176 10.62 30.21 -6.57
CA TYR A 176 9.52 29.54 -5.85
C TYR A 176 9.92 28.21 -5.23
N TYR A 177 11.18 28.09 -4.79
CA TYR A 177 11.77 26.83 -4.34
C TYR A 177 10.95 26.15 -3.23
N TYR A 178 10.63 26.85 -2.14
CA TYR A 178 9.92 26.26 -1.00
C TYR A 178 8.49 25.81 -1.32
N PRO A 179 7.66 26.59 -2.04
CA PRO A 179 6.37 26.10 -2.54
C PRO A 179 6.47 24.85 -3.43
N VAL A 180 7.42 24.83 -4.37
CA VAL A 180 7.65 23.68 -5.26
C VAL A 180 8.07 22.44 -4.46
N LEU A 181 8.95 22.61 -3.48
CA LEU A 181 9.40 21.55 -2.59
C LEU A 181 8.24 20.99 -1.74
N LEU A 182 7.42 21.88 -1.15
CA LEU A 182 6.25 21.48 -0.36
C LEU A 182 5.24 20.71 -1.21
N HIS A 183 4.93 21.21 -2.41
CA HIS A 183 4.05 20.51 -3.34
C HIS A 183 4.58 19.12 -3.69
N SER A 184 5.88 19.04 -4.00
CA SER A 184 6.56 17.78 -4.32
C SER A 184 6.45 16.78 -3.17
N TYR A 185 6.74 17.19 -1.93
CA TYR A 185 6.60 16.32 -0.76
C TYR A 185 5.18 15.84 -0.53
N LEU A 186 4.20 16.74 -0.60
CA LEU A 186 2.80 16.37 -0.40
C LEU A 186 2.37 15.33 -1.44
N THR A 187 2.68 15.56 -2.71
CA THR A 187 2.32 14.60 -3.77
C THR A 187 3.03 13.27 -3.61
N THR A 188 4.34 13.24 -3.30
CA THR A 188 5.05 11.98 -3.05
C THR A 188 4.43 11.20 -1.89
N VAL A 189 4.13 11.87 -0.76
CA VAL A 189 3.48 11.22 0.41
C VAL A 189 2.11 10.66 0.01
N LEU A 190 1.31 11.41 -0.72
CA LEU A 190 -0.03 11.01 -1.14
C LEU A 190 0.01 9.81 -2.09
N THR A 191 0.81 9.88 -3.17
CA THR A 191 0.94 8.80 -4.16
C THR A 191 1.44 7.51 -3.50
N MET A 192 2.51 7.60 -2.69
CA MET A 192 3.05 6.43 -1.99
C MET A 192 2.05 5.86 -0.97
N SER A 193 1.32 6.71 -0.26
CA SER A 193 0.29 6.25 0.68
C SER A 193 -0.84 5.50 -0.04
N VAL A 194 -1.29 5.98 -1.21
CA VAL A 194 -2.28 5.26 -2.03
C VAL A 194 -1.79 3.86 -2.39
N MET A 195 -0.55 3.75 -2.87
CA MET A 195 0.07 2.46 -3.23
C MET A 195 0.16 1.51 -2.03
N ILE A 196 0.69 1.98 -0.89
CA ILE A 196 0.86 1.15 0.30
C ILE A 196 -0.49 0.67 0.85
N ILE A 197 -1.46 1.58 0.96
CA ILE A 197 -2.77 1.26 1.57
C ILE A 197 -3.54 0.27 0.69
N THR A 198 -3.48 0.43 -0.64
CA THR A 198 -4.09 -0.50 -1.58
C THR A 198 -3.44 -1.89 -1.48
N ASP A 199 -2.11 -1.96 -1.56
CA ASP A 199 -1.37 -3.23 -1.54
C ASP A 199 -1.54 -3.98 -0.22
N THR A 200 -1.42 -3.30 0.91
CA THR A 200 -1.65 -3.92 2.22
C THR A 200 -3.08 -4.43 2.40
N SER A 201 -4.07 -3.74 1.81
CA SER A 201 -5.46 -4.20 1.79
C SER A 201 -5.61 -5.47 0.97
N TYR A 202 -5.03 -5.53 -0.24
CA TYR A 202 -5.03 -6.73 -1.08
C TYR A 202 -4.31 -7.90 -0.42
N MET A 203 -3.13 -7.67 0.17
CA MET A 203 -2.38 -8.69 0.92
C MET A 203 -3.23 -9.29 2.04
N SER A 204 -3.97 -8.46 2.77
CA SER A 204 -4.82 -8.92 3.86
C SER A 204 -6.00 -9.77 3.36
N LEU A 205 -6.62 -9.38 2.24
CA LEU A 205 -7.67 -10.17 1.60
C LEU A 205 -7.14 -11.51 1.07
N ALA A 206 -5.95 -11.50 0.45
CA ALA A 206 -5.30 -12.72 -0.03
C ALA A 206 -4.98 -13.68 1.12
N GLN A 207 -4.45 -13.16 2.23
CA GLN A 207 -4.17 -13.97 3.43
C GLN A 207 -5.44 -14.55 4.04
N HIS A 208 -6.55 -13.81 4.03
CA HIS A 208 -7.86 -14.36 4.41
C HIS A 208 -8.25 -15.54 3.53
N ALA A 209 -8.13 -15.42 2.21
CA ALA A 209 -8.45 -16.51 1.29
C ALA A 209 -7.56 -17.74 1.54
N CYS A 210 -6.24 -17.54 1.72
CA CYS A 210 -5.32 -18.62 2.09
C CYS A 210 -5.72 -19.31 3.40
N SER A 211 -6.17 -18.53 4.39
CA SER A 211 -6.62 -19.06 5.67
C SER A 211 -7.85 -19.97 5.55
N LEU A 212 -8.77 -19.65 4.64
CA LEU A 212 -9.96 -20.48 4.36
C LEU A 212 -9.55 -21.80 3.73
N PHE A 213 -8.64 -21.78 2.75
CA PHE A 213 -8.14 -23.01 2.13
C PHE A 213 -7.42 -23.90 3.14
N ALA A 214 -6.60 -23.32 4.03
CA ALA A 214 -5.93 -24.06 5.09
C ALA A 214 -6.92 -24.67 6.09
N ALA A 215 -7.91 -23.89 6.54
CA ALA A 215 -8.93 -24.37 7.47
C ALA A 215 -9.78 -25.50 6.86
N ILE A 216 -10.26 -25.33 5.62
CA ILE A 216 -11.04 -26.36 4.91
C ILE A 216 -10.20 -27.62 4.67
N GLY A 217 -8.93 -27.47 4.26
CA GLY A 217 -8.02 -28.60 4.09
C GLY A 217 -7.84 -29.41 5.38
N TYR A 218 -7.77 -28.73 6.51
CA TYR A 218 -7.74 -29.36 7.84
C TYR A 218 -9.05 -30.10 8.18
N CYS A 219 -10.21 -29.52 7.85
CA CYS A 219 -11.52 -30.19 8.03
C CYS A 219 -11.59 -31.51 7.25
N ILE A 220 -11.20 -31.47 5.98
CA ILE A 220 -11.20 -32.64 5.09
C ILE A 220 -10.25 -33.71 5.63
N TYR A 221 -9.08 -33.30 6.13
CA TYR A 221 -8.11 -34.20 6.76
C TYR A 221 -8.72 -34.96 7.95
N ILE A 222 -9.37 -34.25 8.89
CA ILE A 222 -10.02 -34.89 10.05
C ILE A 222 -11.08 -35.89 9.58
N ILE A 223 -11.96 -35.48 8.65
CA ILE A 223 -13.05 -36.33 8.15
C ILE A 223 -12.50 -37.61 7.51
N TYR A 224 -11.40 -37.50 6.76
CA TYR A 224 -10.77 -38.65 6.12
C TYR A 224 -10.15 -39.61 7.14
N PHE A 225 -9.38 -39.10 8.11
CA PHE A 225 -8.70 -39.93 9.13
C PHE A 225 -9.66 -40.52 10.17
N GLN A 226 -10.77 -39.85 10.47
CA GLN A 226 -11.84 -40.45 11.27
C GLN A 226 -12.50 -41.64 10.56
N LYS A 227 -12.31 -41.77 9.24
CA LYS A 227 -12.79 -42.88 8.40
C LYS A 227 -11.76 -44.00 8.23
N THR A 228 -10.47 -43.78 8.54
CA THR A 228 -9.37 -44.76 8.39
C THR A 228 -8.37 -44.65 9.56
N PRO A 229 -8.47 -45.49 10.61
CA PRO A 229 -7.65 -45.37 11.82
C PRO A 229 -6.14 -45.64 11.65
N GLU A 230 -5.71 -46.27 10.55
CA GLU A 230 -4.33 -46.76 10.38
C GLU A 230 -3.31 -45.68 9.95
N SER A 231 -3.75 -44.52 9.45
CA SER A 231 -2.85 -43.50 8.89
C SER A 231 -2.26 -42.54 9.93
N THR A 232 -2.77 -42.55 11.16
CA THR A 232 -2.37 -41.66 12.27
C THR A 232 -0.88 -41.77 12.63
N PHE A 233 -0.28 -42.94 12.40
CA PHE A 233 1.13 -43.22 12.73
C PHE A 233 2.11 -42.55 11.74
N PHE A 234 1.77 -42.56 10.44
CA PHE A 234 2.71 -42.16 9.37
C PHE A 234 2.97 -40.65 9.32
N PHE A 235 1.97 -39.83 9.69
CA PHE A 235 2.08 -38.36 9.58
C PHE A 235 2.58 -37.68 10.87
N SER A 236 2.45 -38.33 12.03
CA SER A 236 3.13 -37.88 13.26
C SER A 236 4.65 -37.80 13.06
N GLN A 237 5.19 -38.70 12.23
CA GLN A 237 6.60 -38.75 11.86
C GLN A 237 7.06 -37.66 10.87
N ILE A 238 6.11 -37.00 10.18
CA ILE A 238 6.40 -35.96 9.17
C ILE A 238 6.22 -34.56 9.79
N LEU A 239 5.22 -34.35 10.65
CA LEU A 239 4.97 -33.06 11.30
C LEU A 239 5.92 -32.75 12.47
N TYR A 240 6.45 -33.77 13.16
CA TYR A 240 7.44 -33.61 14.24
C TYR A 240 8.90 -33.66 13.78
N ARG A 241 9.16 -33.61 12.47
CA ARG A 241 10.51 -33.63 11.89
C ARG A 241 10.97 -32.24 11.40
N LYS A 242 10.58 -31.19 12.12
CA LYS A 242 11.21 -29.86 12.06
C LYS A 242 11.90 -29.56 13.38
#